data_AF-A0A1M6EB70-F1
#
_entry.id   AF-A0A1M6EB70-F1
#
_cell.length_a   1.000
_cell.length_b   1.000
_cell.length_c   1.000
_cell.angle_alpha   90.00
_cell.angle_beta   90.00
_cell.angle_gamma   90.00
#
_symmetry.space_group_name_H-M   'P 1'
#
loop_
_entity.id
_entity.type
_entity.pdbx_description
1 polymer ?
#
loop_
_entity_poly.entity_id
_entity_poly.type
_entity_poly.pdbx_seq_one_letter_code
_entity_poly.pdbx_strand_id
1 'polypeptide(L)' 'MTQTQITRTTKIEKLIEIKEDAVAFLFEHNIRCIRCGEPIWDTIEEAARKKDYNEAEIDALIVALNELP' A
#
# COMPACT_ATOMS: atom_id res chain seq x y z
N MET A 1 10.41 12.53 17.10
CA MET A 1 9.48 11.40 16.92
C MET A 1 8.99 11.43 15.48
N THR A 2 9.71 10.80 14.55
CA THR A 2 9.28 10.72 13.14
C THR A 2 8.21 9.67 13.05
N GLN A 3 6.96 10.09 13.26
CA GLN A 3 5.80 9.23 13.10
C GLN A 3 5.60 9.00 11.60
N THR A 4 6.14 7.90 11.09
CA THR A 4 5.97 7.47 9.70
C THR A 4 4.59 6.84 9.53
N GLN A 5 3.54 7.60 9.83
CA GLN A 5 2.16 7.13 9.65
C GLN A 5 1.90 6.88 8.17
N ILE A 6 1.58 5.64 7.83
CA ILE A 6 1.18 5.27 6.48
C ILE A 6 -0.24 5.78 6.28
N THR A 7 -0.47 6.50 5.19
CA THR A 7 -1.78 7.08 4.84
C THR A 7 -2.21 6.62 3.46
N ARG A 8 -3.50 6.79 3.13
CA ARG A 8 -4.06 6.49 1.80
C ARG A 8 -3.30 7.15 0.64
N THR A 9 -2.72 8.33 0.89
CA THR A 9 -1.91 9.10 -0.08
C THR A 9 -0.43 8.74 -0.07
N THR A 10 0.00 7.80 0.78
CA THR A 10 1.38 7.33 0.79
C THR A 10 1.65 6.56 -0.49
N LYS A 11 2.78 6.88 -1.14
CA LYS A 11 3.23 6.17 -2.34
C LYS A 11 3.67 4.77 -1.98
N ILE A 12 3.39 3.79 -2.84
CA ILE A 12 3.86 2.41 -2.63
C ILE A 12 5.39 2.37 -2.57
N GLU A 13 6.09 3.13 -3.42
CA GLU A 13 7.56 3.29 -3.33
C GLU A 13 8.01 3.71 -1.93
N LYS A 14 7.33 4.70 -1.34
CA LYS A 14 7.71 5.16 -0.01
C LYS A 14 7.39 4.12 1.05
N LEU A 15 6.25 3.45 0.91
CA LEU A 15 5.83 2.37 1.79
C LEU A 15 6.86 1.24 1.82
N ILE A 16 7.37 0.80 0.68
CA ILE A 16 8.38 -0.28 0.59
C ILE A 16 9.74 0.14 1.15
N GLU A 17 10.10 1.43 1.06
CA GLU A 17 11.31 1.97 1.71
C GLU A 17 11.20 1.96 3.24
N ILE A 18 9.98 2.14 3.77
CA ILE A 18 9.72 2.19 5.22
C ILE A 18 9.51 0.78 5.78
N LYS A 19 8.77 -0.06 5.06
CA LYS A 19 8.36 -1.41 5.46
C LYS A 19 8.49 -2.36 4.27
N GLU A 20 9.51 -3.20 4.30
CA GLU A 20 9.69 -4.26 3.30
C GLU A 20 8.54 -5.29 3.31
N ASP A 21 7.99 -5.60 4.50
CA ASP A 21 6.84 -6.51 4.66
C ASP A 21 5.56 -6.01 3.98
N ALA A 22 5.45 -4.70 3.74
CA ALA A 22 4.31 -4.15 3.03
C ALA A 22 4.23 -4.67 1.58
N VAL A 23 5.36 -5.05 0.97
CA VAL A 23 5.37 -5.69 -0.36
C VAL A 23 4.63 -7.01 -0.31
N ALA A 24 4.94 -7.86 0.66
CA ALA A 24 4.31 -9.16 0.83
C ALA A 24 2.81 -9.00 1.13
N PHE A 25 2.47 -8.08 2.04
CA PHE A 25 1.08 -7.76 2.38
C PHE A 25 0.27 -7.31 1.16
N LEU A 26 0.76 -6.34 0.38
CA LEU A 26 0.08 -5.89 -0.84
C LEU A 26 -0.05 -7.02 -1.87
N PHE A 27 0.94 -7.90 -1.95
CA PHE A 27 0.92 -9.07 -2.82
C PHE A 27 -0.20 -10.06 -2.43
N GLU A 28 -0.36 -10.37 -1.14
CA GLU A 28 -1.46 -11.20 -0.63
C GLU A 28 -2.84 -10.58 -0.93
N HIS A 29 -2.93 -9.25 -0.82
CA HIS A 29 -4.12 -8.48 -1.16
C HIS A 29 -4.37 -8.31 -2.67
N ASN A 30 -3.65 -9.03 -3.53
CA ASN A 30 -3.75 -8.95 -5.00
C ASN A 30 -3.47 -7.55 -5.58
N ILE A 31 -2.90 -6.65 -4.78
CA ILE A 31 -2.43 -5.34 -5.22
C ILE A 31 -1.08 -5.59 -5.88
N ARG A 32 -1.12 -5.86 -7.19
CA ARG A 32 0.09 -6.14 -7.97
C ARG A 32 0.97 -4.89 -8.02
N CYS A 33 2.05 -4.88 -7.24
CA CYS A 33 3.08 -3.84 -7.29
C CYS A 33 3.88 -3.84 -8.61
N ILE A 34 3.72 -4.88 -9.44
CA ILE A 34 4.47 -5.08 -10.68
C ILE A 34 3.47 -5.37 -11.81
N ARG A 35 3.25 -4.38 -12.69
CA ARG A 35 2.72 -4.62 -14.03
C ARG A 35 3.88 -4.46 -15.01
N CYS A 36 4.15 -5.52 -15.77
CA CYS A 36 4.87 -5.41 -17.04
C CYS A 36 6.28 -4.77 -17.01
N GLY A 37 7.01 -4.85 -15.88
CA GLY A 37 8.41 -4.41 -15.78
C GLY A 37 8.64 -3.01 -15.23
N GLU A 38 7.60 -2.28 -14.81
CA GLU A 38 7.74 -0.97 -14.15
C GLU A 38 7.10 -0.99 -12.74
N PRO A 39 7.79 -0.45 -11.71
CA PRO A 39 7.24 -0.35 -10.36
C PRO A 39 6.06 0.62 -10.35
N ILE A 40 4.98 0.25 -9.67
CA ILE A 40 3.83 1.14 -9.54
C ILE A 40 4.19 2.32 -8.61
N TRP A 41 4.21 3.54 -9.17
CA TRP A 41 4.38 4.80 -8.43
C TRP A 41 3.06 5.43 -7.93
N ASP A 42 1.97 4.68 -7.99
CA ASP A 42 0.69 5.12 -7.45
C ASP A 42 0.70 5.19 -5.91
N THR A 43 -0.27 5.90 -5.35
CA THR A 43 -0.56 5.84 -3.91
C THR A 43 -1.30 4.55 -3.58
N ILE A 44 -1.31 4.18 -2.29
CA ILE A 44 -2.05 3.00 -1.81
C ILE A 44 -3.53 3.09 -2.20
N GLU A 45 -4.14 4.28 -2.05
CA GLU A 45 -5.53 4.52 -2.46
C GLU A 45 -5.75 4.22 -3.94
N GLU A 46 -4.93 4.80 -4.82
CA GLU A 46 -5.07 4.65 -6.27
C GLU A 46 -4.88 3.18 -6.69
N ALA A 47 -3.89 2.49 -6.11
CA ALA A 47 -3.64 1.08 -6.39
C ALA A 47 -4.80 0.19 -5.92
N ALA A 48 -5.38 0.48 -4.77
CA ALA A 48 -6.54 -0.22 -4.23
C ALA A 48 -7.81 0.07 -5.07
N ARG A 49 -8.06 1.32 -5.46
CA ARG A 49 -9.17 1.73 -6.33
C ARG A 49 -9.12 1.04 -7.69
N LYS A 50 -7.93 0.88 -8.28
CA LYS A 50 -7.71 0.12 -9.53
C LYS A 50 -8.07 -1.37 -9.40
N LYS A 51 -8.25 -1.85 -8.17
CA LYS A 51 -8.67 -3.21 -7.83
C LYS A 51 -10.11 -3.26 -7.32
N ASP A 52 -10.88 -2.18 -7.52
CA ASP A 52 -12.27 -2.04 -7.10
C ASP A 52 -12.45 -2.09 -5.56
N TYR A 53 -11.41 -1.76 -4.80
CA TYR A 53 -11.54 -1.60 -3.35
C TYR A 53 -12.42 -0.40 -3.02
N ASN A 54 -13.31 -0.57 -2.05
CA ASN A 54 -14.12 0.51 -1.51
C ASN A 54 -13.38 1.28 -0.40
N GLU A 55 -13.92 2.42 0.02
CA GLU A 55 -13.27 3.28 1.02
C GLU A 55 -13.06 2.58 2.37
N ALA A 56 -13.98 1.72 2.80
CA ALA A 56 -13.84 0.99 4.05
C ALA A 56 -12.74 -0.08 3.97
N GLU A 57 -12.59 -0.75 2.82
CA GLU A 57 -11.50 -1.69 2.58
C GLU A 57 -10.15 -0.97 2.51
N ILE A 58 -10.10 0.23 1.92
CA ILE A 58 -8.89 1.06 1.90
C ILE A 58 -8.53 1.50 3.31
N ASP A 59 -9.47 1.97 4.11
CA ASP A 59 -9.22 2.33 5.52
C ASP A 59 -8.72 1.12 6.32
N ALA A 60 -9.32 -0.06 6.15
CA ALA A 60 -8.85 -1.30 6.78
C ALA A 60 -7.43 -1.69 6.31
N LEU A 61 -7.13 -1.52 5.03
CA LEU A 61 -5.81 -1.77 4.46
C LEU A 61 -4.75 -0.84 5.09
N ILE A 62 -5.07 0.45 5.24
CA ILE A 62 -4.16 1.42 5.85
C ILE A 62 -3.93 1.11 7.34
N VAL A 63 -4.97 0.72 8.07
CA VAL A 63 -4.83 0.29 9.47
C VAL A 63 -3.89 -0.92 9.54
N ALA A 64 -4.16 -1.96 8.75
CA ALA A 64 -3.31 -3.16 8.72
C ALA A 64 -1.85 -2.83 8.35
N LEU A 65 -1.62 -1.95 7.38
CA LEU A 65 -0.27 -1.50 6.99
C LEU A 65 0.47 -0.77 8.11
N ASN A 66 -0.22 -0.01 8.95
CA ASN A 66 0.38 0.64 10.12
C ASN A 66 0.63 -0.36 11.28
N GLU A 67 -0.13 -1.45 11.33
CA GLU A 67 0.02 -2.52 12.33
C GLU A 67 1.08 -3.57 11.95
N LEU A 68 1.55 -3.59 10.70
CA LEU A 68 2.70 -4.40 10.31
C LEU A 68 3.90 -4.10 11.22
N PRO A 69 4.76 -5.08 11.53
CA PRO A 69 5.95 -4.88 12.37
C PRO A 69 6.96 -3.90 11.77
#